data_AF-A0A7Y5DW06-F1
#
_entry.id   AF-A0A7Y5DW06-F1
#
_cell.length_a   1.000
_cell.length_b   1.000
_cell.length_c   1.000
_cell.angle_alpha   90.00
_cell.angle_beta   90.00
_cell.angle_gamma   90.00
#
_symmetry.space_group_name_H-M   'P 1'
#
loop_
_entity.id
_entity.type
_entity.pdbx_description
1 polymer ?
#
loop_
_entity_poly.entity_id
_entity_poly.type
_entity_poly.pdbx_seq_one_letter_code
_entity_poly.pdbx_strand_id
1 'polypeptide(L)'
;MTIVVDVDPTNPGHFFAACGLMELASRASKAPIFARFDGPAFVVDTPRTLTELLCGLVDGGLRAVDTEEDAHGDDEEAGSGAAAPIEVGTKPPLLLDWWQDVRHGRDLKLWAGTMNGPRIAQAMLSAIADPALHTGRIFDHATVVMDPESPSKKVEPFYFDARRAGNASSRDVGFAPNDLKLETLAFPAVEILCLIGLQRFRPWPVPEQRRVFDYCTWSEWLPILVAPSVACGIVHVPSTTRYRFESWFRTSQRKHKAFKPARLISQGGLS
;
A
#
# COMPACT_ATOMS: atom_id res chain seq x y z
N MET A 1 10.13 -15.05 -17.03
CA MET A 1 9.81 -13.76 -17.70
C MET A 1 9.94 -12.69 -16.64
N THR A 2 10.13 -11.42 -16.99
CA THR A 2 10.25 -10.38 -15.97
C THR A 2 9.14 -9.36 -16.09
N ILE A 3 8.57 -8.98 -14.93
CA ILE A 3 7.79 -7.75 -14.79
C ILE A 3 8.75 -6.68 -14.30
N VAL A 4 8.69 -5.50 -14.90
CA VAL A 4 9.45 -4.32 -14.49
C VAL A 4 8.45 -3.19 -14.25
N VAL A 5 8.49 -2.60 -13.05
CA VAL A 5 7.70 -1.41 -12.70
C VAL A 5 8.60 -0.31 -12.16
N ASP A 6 8.26 0.93 -12.48
CA ASP A 6 8.96 2.11 -12.00
C ASP A 6 8.58 2.37 -10.54
N VAL A 7 9.58 2.57 -9.70
CA VAL A 7 9.45 2.75 -8.26
C VAL A 7 10.33 3.91 -7.81
N ASP A 8 9.75 4.77 -6.97
CA ASP A 8 10.50 5.72 -6.17
C ASP A 8 10.65 5.13 -4.75
N PRO A 9 11.84 4.65 -4.36
CA PRO A 9 12.07 4.11 -3.02
C PRO A 9 11.85 5.12 -1.90
N THR A 10 11.82 6.43 -2.18
CA THR A 10 11.50 7.47 -1.20
C THR A 10 9.99 7.66 -1.03
N ASN A 11 9.16 7.08 -1.90
CA ASN A 11 7.72 6.96 -1.69
C ASN A 11 7.42 5.61 -1.02
N PRO A 12 7.15 5.56 0.30
CA PRO A 12 6.83 4.29 0.98
C PRO A 12 5.63 3.57 0.33
N GLY A 13 4.66 4.31 -0.21
CA GLY A 13 3.55 3.73 -0.97
C GLY A 13 4.03 2.93 -2.17
N HIS A 14 4.96 3.46 -2.98
CA HIS A 14 5.52 2.73 -4.12
C HIS A 14 6.30 1.49 -3.66
N PHE A 15 7.12 1.62 -2.61
CA PHE A 15 7.88 0.49 -2.07
C PHE A 15 6.96 -0.67 -1.67
N PHE A 16 5.97 -0.41 -0.82
CA PHE A 16 5.04 -1.45 -0.36
C PHE A 16 4.11 -1.94 -1.49
N ALA A 17 3.78 -1.10 -2.47
CA ALA A 17 3.07 -1.53 -3.67
C ALA A 17 3.89 -2.52 -4.50
N ALA A 18 5.20 -2.28 -4.66
CA ALA A 18 6.12 -3.21 -5.31
C ALA A 18 6.17 -4.55 -4.56
N CYS A 19 6.25 -4.51 -3.23
CA CYS A 19 6.15 -5.71 -2.39
C CYS A 19 4.79 -6.42 -2.53
N GLY A 20 3.69 -5.69 -2.66
CA GLY A 20 2.35 -6.25 -2.93
C GLY A 20 2.28 -6.96 -4.28
N LEU A 21 2.90 -6.40 -5.32
CA LEU A 21 3.02 -7.04 -6.63
C LEU A 21 3.79 -8.36 -6.53
N MET A 22 4.88 -8.40 -5.75
CA MET A 22 5.63 -9.64 -5.49
C MET A 22 4.77 -10.69 -4.79
N GLU A 23 3.95 -10.29 -3.81
CA GLU A 23 3.03 -11.19 -3.11
C GLU A 23 1.96 -11.76 -4.05
N LEU A 24 1.40 -10.93 -4.94
CA LEU A 24 0.45 -11.39 -5.96
C LEU A 24 1.08 -12.37 -6.92
N ALA A 25 2.29 -12.08 -7.42
CA ALA A 25 3.03 -12.98 -8.29
C ALA A 25 3.28 -14.33 -7.60
N SER A 26 3.68 -14.31 -6.32
CA SER A 26 3.91 -15.53 -5.53
C SER A 26 2.64 -16.35 -5.33
N ARG A 27 1.47 -15.72 -5.21
CA ARG A 27 0.21 -16.44 -5.07
C ARG A 27 -0.30 -17.00 -6.39
N ALA A 28 -0.11 -16.28 -7.49
CA ALA A 28 -0.56 -16.68 -8.81
C ALA A 28 0.29 -17.80 -9.46
N SER A 29 1.38 -18.21 -8.81
CA SER A 29 2.35 -19.17 -9.34
C SER A 29 2.70 -20.25 -8.31
N LYS A 30 2.93 -21.47 -8.80
CA LYS A 30 3.56 -22.54 -8.01
C LYS A 30 5.09 -22.50 -8.08
N ALA A 31 5.63 -21.82 -9.09
CA ALA A 31 7.06 -21.64 -9.24
C ALA A 31 7.59 -20.60 -8.24
N PRO A 32 8.83 -20.73 -7.75
CA PRO A 32 9.46 -19.72 -6.92
C PRO A 32 9.47 -18.36 -7.62
N ILE A 33 9.08 -17.31 -6.88
CA ILE A 33 9.12 -15.92 -7.35
C ILE A 33 10.27 -15.21 -6.67
N PHE A 34 11.09 -14.56 -7.48
CA PHE A 34 12.20 -13.73 -7.04
C PHE A 34 11.95 -12.28 -7.44
N ALA A 35 12.40 -11.34 -6.62
CA ALA A 35 12.36 -9.94 -6.98
C ALA A 35 13.55 -9.18 -6.44
N ARG A 36 13.83 -8.02 -7.05
CA ARG A 36 14.88 -7.09 -6.63
C ARG A 36 14.50 -5.65 -6.97
N PHE A 37 15.14 -4.72 -6.27
CA PHE A 37 15.19 -3.31 -6.67
C PHE A 37 16.45 -3.07 -7.51
N ASP A 38 16.27 -2.38 -8.62
CA ASP A 38 17.33 -2.05 -9.58
C ASP A 38 17.23 -0.55 -9.91
N GLY A 39 17.83 0.26 -9.03
CA GLY A 39 17.70 1.72 -9.08
C GLY A 39 16.24 2.18 -8.98
N PRO A 40 15.69 2.87 -10.00
CA PRO A 40 14.29 3.33 -10.03
C PRO A 40 13.32 2.24 -10.48
N ALA A 41 13.74 0.99 -10.62
CA ALA A 41 12.89 -0.12 -11.06
C ALA A 41 12.76 -1.17 -9.96
N PHE A 42 11.59 -1.82 -9.92
CA PHE A 42 11.39 -3.08 -9.21
C PHE A 42 11.13 -4.18 -10.24
N VAL A 43 11.91 -5.25 -10.16
CA VAL A 43 11.89 -6.35 -11.11
C VAL A 43 11.42 -7.61 -10.41
N VAL A 44 10.43 -8.29 -10.99
CA VAL A 44 9.91 -9.58 -10.51
C VAL A 44 10.16 -10.63 -11.58
N ASP A 45 10.88 -11.71 -11.25
CA ASP A 45 10.98 -12.91 -12.08
C ASP A 45 9.79 -13.82 -11.80
N THR A 46 8.93 -13.96 -12.80
CA THR A 46 7.66 -14.66 -12.70
C THR A 46 7.26 -15.22 -14.08
N PRO A 47 6.50 -16.33 -14.13
CA PRO A 47 5.93 -16.82 -15.39
C PRO A 47 4.72 -16.00 -15.87
N ARG A 48 4.27 -15.00 -15.09
CA ARG A 48 3.10 -14.16 -15.41
C ARG A 48 3.51 -12.77 -15.87
N THR A 49 2.69 -12.18 -16.72
CA THR A 49 2.76 -10.75 -17.08
C THR A 49 2.10 -9.89 -15.99
N LEU A 50 2.40 -8.58 -16.01
CA LEU A 50 1.74 -7.62 -15.13
C LEU A 50 0.22 -7.63 -15.33
N THR A 51 -0.22 -7.66 -16.60
CA THR A 51 -1.64 -7.72 -16.95
C THR A 51 -2.33 -8.95 -16.41
N GLU A 52 -1.75 -10.15 -16.54
CA GLU A 52 -2.34 -11.36 -15.98
C GLU A 52 -2.52 -11.29 -14.46
N LEU A 53 -1.55 -10.70 -13.73
CA LEU A 53 -1.64 -10.57 -12.29
C LEU A 53 -2.72 -9.57 -11.87
N LEU A 54 -2.78 -8.41 -12.52
CA LEU A 54 -3.74 -7.36 -12.17
C LEU A 54 -5.17 -7.73 -12.61
N CYS A 55 -5.35 -8.31 -13.80
CA CYS A 55 -6.66 -8.87 -14.19
C CYS A 55 -7.08 -9.99 -13.23
N GLY A 56 -6.16 -10.88 -12.85
CA GLY A 56 -6.47 -11.92 -11.86
C GLY A 56 -6.88 -11.37 -10.48
N LEU A 57 -6.31 -10.25 -10.06
CA LEU A 57 -6.73 -9.54 -8.84
C LEU A 57 -8.12 -8.92 -8.98
N VAL A 58 -8.39 -8.26 -10.11
CA VAL A 58 -9.68 -7.62 -10.42
C VAL A 58 -10.79 -8.67 -10.51
N ASP A 59 -10.55 -9.76 -11.24
CA ASP A 59 -11.48 -10.88 -11.41
C ASP A 59 -11.73 -11.63 -10.09
N GLY A 60 -10.69 -11.75 -9.25
CA GLY A 60 -10.82 -12.34 -7.91
C GLY A 60 -11.67 -11.49 -6.96
N GLY A 61 -11.64 -10.16 -7.15
CA GLY A 61 -12.39 -9.21 -6.33
C GLY A 61 -11.90 -9.11 -4.88
N LEU A 62 -12.57 -8.24 -4.13
CA LEU A 62 -12.37 -8.05 -2.69
C LEU A 62 -13.69 -8.26 -1.97
N ARG A 63 -13.62 -8.80 -0.76
CA ARG A 63 -14.80 -9.00 0.09
C ARG A 63 -14.47 -8.59 1.52
N ALA A 64 -15.31 -7.74 2.11
CA ALA A 64 -15.25 -7.50 3.55
C ALA A 64 -15.63 -8.80 4.28
N VAL A 65 -14.86 -9.15 5.31
CA VAL A 65 -15.17 -10.29 6.17
C VAL A 65 -15.88 -9.73 7.39
N ASP A 66 -17.15 -10.10 7.56
CA ASP A 66 -17.91 -9.74 8.76
C ASP A 66 -17.27 -10.42 9.98
N THR A 67 -16.75 -9.61 10.90
CA THR A 67 -16.26 -10.07 12.19
C THR A 67 -17.22 -9.60 13.27
N GLU A 68 -17.71 -10.52 14.10
CA GLU A 68 -18.60 -10.23 15.24
C GLU A 68 -17.96 -9.24 16.26
N GLU A 69 -16.64 -9.04 16.20
CA GLU A 69 -15.84 -8.21 17.11
C GLU A 69 -15.79 -6.70 16.74
N ASP A 70 -16.40 -6.26 15.65
CA ASP A 70 -16.39 -4.86 15.21
C ASP A 70 -17.19 -3.90 16.13
N ALA A 71 -17.76 -4.40 17.22
CA ALA A 71 -18.58 -3.62 18.16
C ALA A 71 -17.79 -2.93 19.29
N HIS A 72 -16.50 -3.22 19.51
CA HIS A 72 -15.79 -2.81 20.74
C HIS A 72 -14.43 -2.13 20.54
N GLY A 73 -14.15 -1.56 19.35
CA GLY A 73 -13.03 -0.63 19.18
C GLY A 73 -13.40 0.77 19.65
N ASP A 74 -12.49 1.50 20.31
CA ASP A 74 -12.61 2.89 20.82
C ASP A 74 -13.02 3.97 19.77
N ASP A 75 -13.36 3.56 18.54
CA ASP A 75 -13.88 4.41 17.47
C ASP A 75 -15.42 4.38 17.49
N GLU A 76 -16.07 4.95 18.52
CA GLU A 76 -17.54 5.04 18.67
C GLU A 76 -18.27 5.74 17.48
N GLU A 77 -17.53 6.36 16.54
CA GLU A 77 -18.06 7.00 15.33
C GLU A 77 -17.88 6.19 14.04
N ALA A 78 -17.14 5.08 14.06
CA ALA A 78 -16.96 4.25 12.87
C ALA A 78 -18.15 3.29 12.73
N GLY A 79 -18.98 3.48 11.70
CA GLY A 79 -20.03 2.50 11.38
C GLY A 79 -19.43 1.09 11.27
N SER A 80 -20.12 0.10 11.83
CA SER A 80 -19.70 -1.31 11.84
C SER A 80 -19.21 -1.73 10.46
N GLY A 81 -17.97 -2.23 10.36
CA GLY A 81 -17.36 -2.68 9.11
C GLY A 81 -16.39 -1.71 8.42
N ALA A 82 -16.22 -0.47 8.91
CA ALA A 82 -15.25 0.48 8.31
C ALA A 82 -13.78 0.02 8.42
N ALA A 83 -13.48 -0.86 9.38
CA ALA A 83 -12.18 -1.48 9.59
C ALA A 83 -12.23 -3.02 9.49
N ALA A 84 -13.28 -3.57 8.87
CA ALA A 84 -13.43 -5.01 8.67
C ALA A 84 -12.24 -5.55 7.86
N PRO A 85 -11.74 -6.76 8.18
CA PRO A 85 -10.77 -7.47 7.36
C PRO A 85 -11.24 -7.59 5.91
N ILE A 86 -10.29 -7.63 4.97
CA ILE A 86 -10.57 -7.73 3.54
C ILE A 86 -9.99 -9.04 3.03
N GLU A 87 -10.84 -9.91 2.52
CA GLU A 87 -10.41 -11.08 1.76
C GLU A 87 -10.17 -10.67 0.30
N VAL A 88 -8.98 -10.98 -0.20
CA VAL A 88 -8.60 -10.83 -1.60
C VAL A 88 -8.78 -12.17 -2.30
N GLY A 89 -9.49 -12.19 -3.43
CA GLY A 89 -9.79 -13.38 -4.22
C GLY A 89 -8.60 -14.01 -4.97
N THR A 90 -7.40 -13.97 -4.39
CA THR A 90 -6.25 -14.74 -4.87
C THR A 90 -6.45 -16.23 -4.66
N LYS A 91 -5.57 -17.07 -5.23
CA LYS A 91 -5.60 -18.53 -5.05
C LYS A 91 -4.25 -19.03 -4.52
N PRO A 92 -4.12 -19.36 -3.22
CA PRO A 92 -5.15 -19.32 -2.18
C PRO A 92 -5.56 -17.87 -1.79
N PRO A 93 -6.76 -17.67 -1.20
CA PRO A 93 -7.20 -16.35 -0.74
C PRO A 93 -6.22 -15.71 0.25
N LEU A 94 -6.20 -14.38 0.26
CA LEU A 94 -5.39 -13.59 1.18
C LEU A 94 -6.30 -12.77 2.08
N LEU A 95 -6.23 -13.00 3.39
CA LEU A 95 -6.87 -12.13 4.36
C LEU A 95 -5.95 -10.95 4.67
N LEU A 96 -6.45 -9.74 4.45
CA LEU A 96 -5.85 -8.49 4.87
C LEU A 96 -6.51 -8.08 6.18
N ASP A 97 -5.76 -8.17 7.27
CA ASP A 97 -6.21 -7.87 8.63
C ASP A 97 -5.13 -7.12 9.42
N TRP A 98 -4.06 -6.72 8.74
CA TRP A 98 -2.85 -6.27 9.40
C TRP A 98 -3.00 -5.07 10.32
N TRP A 99 -4.00 -4.24 10.09
CA TRP A 99 -4.30 -3.07 10.92
C TRP A 99 -4.91 -3.45 12.27
N GLN A 100 -5.39 -4.69 12.42
CA GLN A 100 -5.90 -5.24 13.68
C GLN A 100 -4.76 -5.74 14.59
N ASP A 101 -3.56 -5.96 14.03
CA ASP A 101 -2.37 -6.34 14.81
C ASP A 101 -2.03 -5.25 15.85
N VAL A 102 -2.17 -5.62 17.11
CA VAL A 102 -1.95 -4.78 18.28
C VAL A 102 -0.50 -4.35 18.46
N ARG A 103 0.46 -5.04 17.85
CA ARG A 103 1.89 -4.71 18.02
C ARG A 103 2.22 -3.42 17.27
N HIS A 104 1.98 -3.37 15.96
CA HIS A 104 2.36 -2.22 15.13
C HIS A 104 1.38 -1.86 14.00
N GLY A 105 0.39 -2.72 13.72
CA GLY A 105 -0.56 -2.52 12.63
C GLY A 105 -1.41 -1.26 12.77
N ARG A 106 -1.88 -0.97 13.99
CA ARG A 106 -2.71 0.20 14.29
C ARG A 106 -2.03 1.53 13.98
N ASP A 107 -0.72 1.62 14.23
CA ASP A 107 0.04 2.85 13.97
C ASP A 107 0.29 3.05 12.46
N LEU A 108 0.28 1.98 11.65
CA LEU A 108 0.35 2.03 10.18
C LEU A 108 -1.00 2.32 9.50
N LYS A 109 -2.13 1.91 10.09
CA LYS A 109 -3.50 2.13 9.56
C LYS A 109 -3.76 3.62 9.31
N LEU A 110 -4.20 4.02 8.12
CA LEU A 110 -4.35 5.45 7.76
C LEU A 110 -5.77 6.02 7.83
N TRP A 111 -6.78 5.13 7.88
CA TRP A 111 -8.20 5.48 7.84
C TRP A 111 -8.86 5.29 9.21
N ALA A 112 -9.89 6.09 9.48
CA ALA A 112 -10.71 6.05 10.70
C ALA A 112 -12.03 6.83 10.49
N GLY A 113 -12.98 6.69 11.42
CA GLY A 113 -14.28 7.36 11.38
C GLY A 113 -15.10 6.94 10.16
N THR A 114 -15.54 7.91 9.35
CA THR A 114 -16.41 7.68 8.18
C THR A 114 -15.70 7.06 6.97
N MET A 115 -14.38 6.87 7.01
CA MET A 115 -13.63 6.20 5.94
C MET A 115 -13.82 4.68 6.02
N ASN A 116 -14.55 4.11 5.05
CA ASN A 116 -14.79 2.67 4.97
C ASN A 116 -13.65 1.99 4.16
N GLY A 117 -12.81 1.22 4.84
CA GLY A 117 -11.66 0.56 4.22
C GLY A 117 -12.00 -0.36 3.05
N PRO A 118 -12.90 -1.36 3.22
CA PRO A 118 -13.33 -2.22 2.12
C PRO A 118 -13.83 -1.46 0.89
N ARG A 119 -14.66 -0.43 1.09
CA ARG A 119 -15.17 0.43 0.01
C ARG A 119 -14.04 1.17 -0.72
N ILE A 120 -13.07 1.72 0.02
CA ILE A 120 -11.91 2.39 -0.57
C ILE A 120 -11.09 1.39 -1.40
N ALA A 121 -10.81 0.21 -0.86
CA ALA A 121 -10.06 -0.83 -1.54
C ALA A 121 -10.75 -1.28 -2.84
N GLN A 122 -12.07 -1.49 -2.80
CA GLN A 122 -12.86 -1.88 -3.98
C GLN A 122 -12.85 -0.79 -5.06
N ALA A 123 -12.93 0.48 -4.68
CA ALA A 123 -12.85 1.59 -5.62
C ALA A 123 -11.46 1.70 -6.26
N MET A 124 -10.38 1.52 -5.48
CA MET A 124 -9.01 1.50 -6.03
C MET A 124 -8.79 0.32 -6.97
N LEU A 125 -9.33 -0.86 -6.64
CA LEU A 125 -9.26 -2.04 -7.50
C LEU A 125 -10.01 -1.82 -8.83
N SER A 126 -11.23 -1.27 -8.77
CA SER A 126 -12.01 -0.97 -9.96
C SER A 126 -11.31 0.03 -10.87
N ALA A 127 -10.62 1.03 -10.31
CA ALA A 127 -9.89 2.04 -11.07
C ALA A 127 -8.65 1.52 -11.81
N ILE A 128 -8.15 0.31 -11.48
CA ILE A 128 -7.04 -0.34 -12.20
C ILE A 128 -7.52 -1.48 -13.12
N ALA A 129 -8.83 -1.62 -13.34
CA ALA A 129 -9.39 -2.74 -14.11
C ALA A 129 -9.03 -2.70 -15.60
N ASP A 130 -8.75 -1.52 -16.16
CA ASP A 130 -8.40 -1.37 -17.58
C ASP A 130 -6.98 -1.91 -17.86
N PRO A 131 -6.83 -2.97 -18.68
CA PRO A 131 -5.54 -3.52 -19.05
C PRO A 131 -4.60 -2.53 -19.74
N ALA A 132 -5.11 -1.47 -20.36
CA ALA A 132 -4.30 -0.42 -20.98
C ALA A 132 -3.43 0.33 -19.95
N LEU A 133 -3.80 0.28 -18.67
CA LEU A 133 -3.05 0.90 -17.58
C LEU A 133 -1.87 0.05 -17.11
N HIS A 134 -1.86 -1.26 -17.40
CA HIS A 134 -0.94 -2.27 -16.86
C HIS A 134 0.46 -2.20 -17.50
N THR A 135 1.09 -1.04 -17.39
CA THR A 135 2.43 -0.74 -17.91
C THR A 135 3.45 -0.67 -16.78
N GLY A 136 4.75 -0.57 -17.10
CA GLY A 136 5.78 -0.34 -16.09
C GLY A 136 5.56 0.93 -15.24
N ARG A 137 4.78 1.89 -15.75
CA ARG A 137 4.43 3.16 -15.05
C ARG A 137 3.11 3.10 -14.29
N ILE A 138 2.61 1.90 -13.97
CA ILE A 138 1.31 1.71 -13.29
C ILE A 138 1.19 2.52 -11.98
N PHE A 139 2.30 2.75 -11.26
CA PHE A 139 2.31 3.54 -10.03
C PHE A 139 2.18 5.05 -10.25
N ASP A 140 2.39 5.54 -11.48
CA ASP A 140 2.23 6.97 -11.82
C ASP A 140 0.87 7.29 -12.43
N HIS A 141 0.00 6.28 -12.59
CA HIS A 141 -1.35 6.51 -13.07
C HIS A 141 -2.20 7.23 -12.00
N ALA A 142 -2.46 8.51 -12.23
CA ALA A 142 -3.29 9.36 -11.40
C ALA A 142 -4.70 9.51 -11.99
N THR A 143 -5.74 9.33 -11.18
CA THR A 143 -7.12 9.52 -11.64
C THR A 143 -8.06 9.93 -10.49
N VAL A 144 -9.20 10.51 -10.83
CA VAL A 144 -10.31 10.69 -9.89
C VAL A 144 -11.03 9.35 -9.76
N VAL A 145 -11.00 8.78 -8.57
CA VAL A 145 -11.60 7.47 -8.33
C VAL A 145 -13.07 7.64 -7.95
N MET A 146 -13.93 6.97 -8.72
CA MET A 146 -15.37 6.93 -8.48
C MET A 146 -15.75 5.63 -7.80
N ASP A 147 -16.83 5.67 -7.03
CA ASP A 147 -17.40 4.49 -6.39
C ASP A 147 -18.01 3.58 -7.47
N PRO A 148 -17.60 2.30 -7.59
CA PRO A 148 -18.16 1.38 -8.57
C PRO A 148 -19.67 1.12 -8.37
N GLU A 149 -20.18 1.23 -7.14
CA GLU A 149 -21.61 1.08 -6.84
C GLU A 149 -22.38 2.41 -6.93
N SER A 150 -21.66 3.54 -7.03
CA SER A 150 -22.24 4.87 -7.17
C SER A 150 -21.33 5.77 -8.00
N PRO A 151 -21.29 5.62 -9.35
CA PRO A 151 -20.30 6.27 -10.20
C PRO A 151 -20.31 7.81 -10.21
N SER A 152 -21.29 8.45 -9.58
CA SER A 152 -21.35 9.90 -9.36
C SER A 152 -20.68 10.35 -8.06
N LYS A 153 -20.27 9.41 -7.20
CA LYS A 153 -19.63 9.67 -5.91
C LYS A 153 -18.14 9.37 -5.99
N LYS A 154 -17.33 10.39 -5.76
CA LYS A 154 -15.88 10.26 -5.58
C LYS A 154 -15.57 9.45 -4.31
N VAL A 155 -14.49 8.66 -4.36
CA VAL A 155 -13.92 7.95 -3.21
C VAL A 155 -12.51 8.48 -2.93
N GLU A 156 -12.28 8.91 -1.68
CA GLU A 156 -10.93 9.24 -1.22
C GLU A 156 -10.10 7.97 -1.00
N PRO A 157 -8.81 7.94 -1.38
CA PRO A 157 -7.96 6.77 -1.16
C PRO A 157 -7.48 6.70 0.30
N PHE A 158 -6.63 5.71 0.60
CA PHE A 158 -6.07 5.52 1.94
C PHE A 158 -4.99 6.54 2.31
N TYR A 159 -4.33 7.17 1.32
CA TYR A 159 -3.18 8.06 1.49
C TYR A 159 -1.86 7.31 1.77
N PHE A 160 -1.71 6.11 1.22
CA PHE A 160 -0.42 5.41 1.21
C PHE A 160 0.59 6.10 0.28
N ASP A 161 0.13 6.74 -0.79
CA ASP A 161 1.00 7.46 -1.69
C ASP A 161 1.53 8.77 -1.06
N ALA A 162 2.85 8.85 -0.86
CA ALA A 162 3.47 9.98 -0.19
C ALA A 162 3.39 11.30 -0.95
N ARG A 163 3.11 11.28 -2.27
CA ARG A 163 2.84 12.50 -3.05
C ARG A 163 1.62 13.25 -2.52
N ARG A 164 0.70 12.55 -1.85
CA ARG A 164 -0.49 13.17 -1.25
C ARG A 164 -0.26 13.71 0.15
N ALA A 165 0.85 13.39 0.81
CA ALA A 165 1.12 13.80 2.20
C ALA A 165 1.20 15.32 2.37
N GLY A 166 1.88 16.02 1.45
CA GLY A 166 2.08 17.47 1.51
C GLY A 166 0.80 18.28 1.27
N ASN A 167 -0.18 17.69 0.59
CA ASN A 167 -1.49 18.32 0.32
C ASN A 167 -2.60 17.75 1.24
N ALA A 168 -2.24 16.94 2.22
CA ALA A 168 -3.21 16.19 3.01
C ALA A 168 -3.89 17.04 4.11
N SER A 169 -3.28 18.15 4.51
CA SER A 169 -3.85 19.08 5.50
C SER A 169 -4.22 20.42 4.86
N SER A 170 -5.42 20.93 5.17
CA SER A 170 -5.89 22.23 4.68
C SER A 170 -4.98 23.40 5.09
N ARG A 171 -4.16 23.20 6.13
CA ARG A 171 -3.18 24.20 6.60
C ARG A 171 -1.95 24.27 5.68
N ASP A 172 -1.60 23.16 5.03
CA ASP A 172 -0.44 23.09 4.14
C ASP A 172 -0.75 23.64 2.74
N VAL A 173 -2.00 23.49 2.28
CA VAL A 173 -2.49 24.03 1.00
C VAL A 173 -3.10 25.45 1.11
N GLY A 174 -3.30 25.97 2.32
CA GLY A 174 -3.85 27.32 2.56
C GLY A 174 -5.37 27.47 2.32
N PHE A 175 -6.04 26.39 1.93
CA PHE A 175 -7.50 26.30 1.78
C PHE A 175 -7.93 24.84 2.02
N ALA A 176 -9.22 24.60 2.28
CA ALA A 176 -9.76 23.24 2.40
C ALA A 176 -10.30 22.78 1.03
N PRO A 177 -9.68 21.78 0.36
CA PRO A 177 -10.15 21.31 -0.95
C PRO A 177 -11.60 20.81 -0.94
N ASN A 178 -12.05 20.26 0.20
CA ASN A 178 -13.43 19.83 0.41
C ASN A 178 -14.42 21.01 0.35
N ASP A 179 -14.05 22.16 0.92
CA ASP A 179 -14.88 23.37 0.91
C ASP A 179 -14.98 23.98 -0.49
N LEU A 180 -13.98 23.71 -1.34
CA LEU A 180 -13.91 24.14 -2.73
C LEU A 180 -14.40 23.08 -3.74
N LYS A 181 -14.88 21.91 -3.27
CA LYS A 181 -15.31 20.77 -4.12
C LYS A 181 -14.27 20.34 -5.17
N LEU A 182 -12.98 20.50 -4.86
CA LEU A 182 -11.92 20.15 -5.80
C LEU A 182 -11.76 18.62 -5.88
N GLU A 183 -11.74 18.11 -7.11
CA GLU A 183 -11.45 16.70 -7.35
C GLU A 183 -9.96 16.46 -7.17
N THR A 184 -9.62 15.62 -6.19
CA THR A 184 -8.23 15.25 -5.92
C THR A 184 -7.94 13.93 -6.60
N LEU A 185 -6.81 13.86 -7.28
CA LEU A 185 -6.31 12.63 -7.87
C LEU A 185 -5.87 11.63 -6.78
N ALA A 186 -6.10 10.35 -7.05
CA ALA A 186 -5.54 9.21 -6.34
C ALA A 186 -4.62 8.43 -7.29
N PHE A 187 -3.78 7.55 -6.73
CA PHE A 187 -2.89 6.64 -7.46
C PHE A 187 -3.32 5.20 -7.16
N PRO A 188 -4.34 4.67 -7.86
CA PRO A 188 -5.09 3.53 -7.36
C PRO A 188 -4.25 2.27 -7.20
N ALA A 189 -3.32 2.02 -8.12
CA ALA A 189 -2.40 0.90 -8.06
C ALA A 189 -1.48 0.96 -6.83
N VAL A 190 -0.95 2.15 -6.50
CA VAL A 190 -0.14 2.35 -5.30
C VAL A 190 -0.95 2.03 -4.06
N GLU A 191 -2.19 2.51 -3.99
CA GLU A 191 -3.05 2.35 -2.81
C GLU A 191 -3.44 0.89 -2.56
N ILE A 192 -3.95 0.17 -3.57
CA ILE A 192 -4.39 -1.22 -3.40
C ILE A 192 -3.22 -2.20 -3.24
N LEU A 193 -2.13 -2.02 -4.00
CA LEU A 193 -0.97 -2.91 -3.89
C LEU A 193 -0.18 -2.63 -2.62
N CYS A 194 -0.13 -1.39 -2.12
CA CYS A 194 0.45 -1.09 -0.81
C CYS A 194 -0.35 -1.76 0.31
N LEU A 195 -1.70 -1.72 0.26
CA LEU A 195 -2.56 -2.41 1.22
C LEU A 195 -2.25 -3.92 1.29
N ILE A 196 -2.08 -4.56 0.12
CA ILE A 196 -1.70 -5.98 -0.01
C ILE A 196 -0.28 -6.23 0.48
N GLY A 197 0.68 -5.41 0.01
CA GLY A 197 2.10 -5.56 0.32
C GLY A 197 2.37 -5.44 1.81
N LEU A 198 1.68 -4.50 2.48
CA LEU A 198 1.78 -4.36 3.91
C LEU A 198 1.46 -5.67 4.62
N GLN A 199 0.50 -6.50 4.17
CA GLN A 199 0.11 -7.78 4.82
C GLN A 199 1.31 -8.70 5.12
N ARG A 200 2.31 -8.74 4.24
CA ARG A 200 3.53 -9.53 4.44
C ARG A 200 4.76 -8.68 4.78
N PHE A 201 4.90 -7.51 4.15
CA PHE A 201 6.10 -6.67 4.22
C PHE A 201 5.90 -5.53 5.22
N ARG A 202 5.85 -5.87 6.51
CA ARG A 202 5.76 -4.86 7.57
C ARG A 202 7.09 -4.14 7.76
N PRO A 203 7.12 -2.80 7.79
CA PRO A 203 8.32 -2.09 8.16
C PRO A 203 8.63 -2.23 9.64
N TRP A 204 9.88 -1.96 10.00
CA TRP A 204 10.33 -2.00 11.39
C TRP A 204 9.97 -0.71 12.12
N PRO A 205 9.25 -0.78 13.25
CA PRO A 205 8.98 0.39 14.07
C PRO A 205 10.28 0.92 14.66
N VAL A 206 10.51 2.23 14.54
CA VAL A 206 11.67 2.87 15.16
C VAL A 206 11.42 2.97 16.67
N PRO A 207 12.31 2.42 17.52
CA PRO A 207 12.16 2.51 18.97
C PRO A 207 11.98 3.97 19.42
N GLU A 208 11.08 4.18 20.38
CA GLU A 208 10.79 5.49 21.00
C GLU A 208 10.20 6.56 20.05
N GLN A 209 10.02 6.25 18.76
CA GLN A 209 9.44 7.15 17.77
C GLN A 209 8.13 6.58 17.23
N ARG A 210 7.02 6.99 17.87
CA ARG A 210 5.69 6.52 17.48
C ARG A 210 5.37 6.88 16.03
N ARG A 211 4.86 5.90 15.26
CA ARG A 211 4.49 6.02 13.83
C ARG A 211 5.67 6.34 12.90
N VAL A 212 6.91 6.15 13.36
CA VAL A 212 8.10 6.25 12.52
C VAL A 212 8.60 4.85 12.24
N PHE A 213 8.88 4.56 10.98
CA PHE A 213 9.16 3.21 10.52
C PHE A 213 10.34 3.19 9.55
N ASP A 214 11.13 2.13 9.62
CA ASP A 214 12.21 1.84 8.70
C ASP A 214 11.82 0.71 7.74
N TYR A 215 12.26 0.83 6.50
CA TYR A 215 12.21 -0.26 5.52
C TYR A 215 13.48 -0.26 4.66
N CYS A 216 13.70 -1.37 3.98
CA CYS A 216 14.91 -1.61 3.22
C CYS A 216 14.60 -2.07 1.81
N THR A 217 15.24 -1.47 0.81
CA THR A 217 15.35 -2.04 -0.54
C THR A 217 16.56 -2.96 -0.62
N TRP A 218 16.55 -3.86 -1.60
CA TRP A 218 17.61 -4.85 -1.83
C TRP A 218 17.86 -5.00 -3.33
N SER A 219 19.10 -5.25 -3.75
CA SER A 219 19.44 -5.46 -5.17
C SER A 219 19.62 -6.92 -5.57
N GLU A 220 19.73 -7.82 -4.60
CA GLU A 220 19.85 -9.27 -4.84
C GLU A 220 18.52 -9.88 -5.27
N TRP A 221 18.54 -10.97 -6.04
CA TRP A 221 17.31 -11.71 -6.34
C TRP A 221 16.84 -12.47 -5.09
N LEU A 222 15.85 -11.92 -4.39
CA LEU A 222 15.34 -12.52 -3.18
C LEU A 222 14.02 -13.26 -3.42
N PRO A 223 13.86 -14.49 -2.90
CA PRO A 223 12.59 -15.17 -2.91
C PRO A 223 11.61 -14.52 -1.92
N ILE A 224 10.31 -14.68 -2.17
CA ILE A 224 9.23 -14.15 -1.30
C ILE A 224 9.35 -14.56 0.17
N LEU A 225 10.02 -15.69 0.46
CA LEU A 225 10.20 -16.19 1.82
C LEU A 225 11.24 -15.39 2.61
N VAL A 226 12.19 -14.73 1.94
CA VAL A 226 13.30 -14.00 2.57
C VAL A 226 13.11 -12.49 2.45
N ALA A 227 12.54 -12.02 1.34
CA ALA A 227 12.36 -10.61 1.04
C ALA A 227 11.67 -9.81 2.16
N PRO A 228 10.64 -10.32 2.88
CA PRO A 228 10.01 -9.58 3.98
C PRO A 228 10.95 -9.29 5.16
N SER A 229 11.81 -10.24 5.51
CA SER A 229 12.78 -10.06 6.60
C SER A 229 13.89 -9.07 6.21
N VAL A 230 14.24 -9.02 4.93
CA VAL A 230 15.16 -7.99 4.40
C VAL A 230 14.48 -6.64 4.34
N ALA A 231 13.25 -6.56 3.85
CA ALA A 231 12.45 -5.34 3.80
C ALA A 231 12.26 -4.70 5.18
N CYS A 232 12.09 -5.52 6.22
CA CYS A 232 11.99 -5.09 7.61
C CYS A 232 13.37 -4.76 8.24
N GLY A 233 14.48 -5.07 7.57
CA GLY A 233 15.83 -4.81 8.07
C GLY A 233 16.31 -5.77 9.17
N ILE A 234 15.63 -6.90 9.37
CA ILE A 234 16.08 -7.97 10.29
C ILE A 234 17.22 -8.76 9.65
N VAL A 235 17.05 -9.13 8.38
CA VAL A 235 18.06 -9.84 7.59
C VAL A 235 18.82 -8.83 6.74
N HIS A 236 20.15 -8.92 6.77
CA HIS A 236 21.04 -8.06 6.00
C HIS A 236 21.58 -8.83 4.80
N VAL A 237 21.49 -8.22 3.63
CA VAL A 237 22.12 -8.71 2.39
C VAL A 237 23.01 -7.60 1.83
N PRO A 238 23.97 -7.92 0.95
CA PRO A 238 24.76 -6.89 0.27
C PRO A 238 23.86 -5.87 -0.44
N SER A 239 24.33 -4.63 -0.52
CA SER A 239 23.67 -3.55 -1.27
C SER A 239 22.24 -3.21 -0.81
N THR A 240 21.89 -3.53 0.44
CA THR A 240 20.64 -3.08 1.06
C THR A 240 20.66 -1.58 1.31
N THR A 241 19.60 -0.87 0.95
CA THR A 241 19.43 0.56 1.26
C THR A 241 18.27 0.76 2.22
N ARG A 242 18.51 1.47 3.33
CA ARG A 242 17.53 1.70 4.39
C ARG A 242 16.93 3.09 4.30
N TYR A 243 15.61 3.15 4.39
CA TYR A 243 14.79 4.35 4.37
C TYR A 243 13.97 4.44 5.65
N ARG A 244 13.56 5.66 6.00
CA ARG A 244 12.68 5.95 7.14
C ARG A 244 11.56 6.86 6.73
N PHE A 245 10.33 6.49 7.06
CA PHE A 245 9.15 7.32 6.84
C PHE A 245 8.32 7.47 8.10
N GLU A 246 7.37 8.39 8.06
CA GLU A 246 6.43 8.66 9.14
C GLU A 246 4.99 8.50 8.63
N SER A 247 4.16 7.81 9.42
CA SER A 247 2.71 7.82 9.28
C SER A 247 2.15 9.01 10.07
N TRP A 248 1.91 10.12 9.38
CA TRP A 248 1.62 11.43 10.00
C TRP A 248 0.14 11.79 9.94
N PHE A 249 -0.35 12.47 10.97
CA PHE A 249 -1.73 12.97 10.97
C PHE A 249 -1.93 14.11 9.98
N ARG A 250 -2.95 13.99 9.13
CA ARG A 250 -3.31 15.00 8.13
C ARG A 250 -4.42 15.95 8.58
N THR A 251 -5.10 15.66 9.67
CA THR A 251 -6.18 16.50 10.20
C THR A 251 -5.82 17.04 11.58
N SER A 252 -6.31 18.25 11.90
CA SER A 252 -6.18 18.84 13.25
C SER A 252 -6.82 17.97 14.32
N GLN A 253 -7.88 17.24 13.97
CA GLN A 253 -8.55 16.25 14.82
C GLN A 253 -7.74 14.97 15.04
N ARG A 254 -6.58 14.80 14.36
CA ARG A 254 -5.69 13.63 14.48
C ARG A 254 -6.41 12.29 14.29
N LYS A 255 -7.41 12.26 13.39
CA LYS A 255 -8.17 11.03 13.05
C LYS A 255 -7.61 10.32 11.82
N HIS A 256 -7.14 11.08 10.82
CA HIS A 256 -6.66 10.52 9.55
C HIS A 256 -5.16 10.73 9.41
N LYS A 257 -4.49 9.75 8.81
CA LYS A 257 -3.03 9.80 8.56
C LYS A 257 -2.72 9.73 7.07
N ALA A 258 -1.47 10.00 6.73
CA ALA A 258 -0.87 9.78 5.42
C ALA A 258 0.59 9.34 5.60
N PHE A 259 1.12 8.56 4.67
CA PHE A 259 2.56 8.30 4.64
C PHE A 259 3.31 9.51 4.13
N LYS A 260 4.31 10.00 4.87
CA LYS A 260 5.23 11.03 4.36
C LYS A 260 6.31 10.43 3.46
N PRO A 261 6.93 11.22 2.58
CA PRO A 261 8.14 10.81 1.88
C PRO A 261 9.20 10.32 2.87
N ALA A 262 9.84 9.22 2.51
CA ALA A 262 10.89 8.63 3.29
C ALA A 262 12.21 9.37 3.06
N ARG A 263 13.03 9.43 4.11
CA ARG A 263 14.43 9.86 4.01
C ARG A 263 15.35 8.65 3.95
N LEU A 264 16.42 8.79 3.19
CA LEU A 264 17.51 7.82 3.20
C LEU A 264 18.21 7.83 4.57
N ILE A 265 18.44 6.65 5.16
CA ILE A 265 19.14 6.47 6.44
C ILE A 265 20.54 5.91 6.21
N SER A 266 20.67 4.90 5.37
CA SER A 266 21.96 4.29 5.05
C SER A 266 21.91 3.56 3.70
N GLN A 267 23.02 3.55 2.97
CA GLN A 267 23.21 2.74 1.76
C GLN A 267 24.25 1.65 2.05
N GLY A 268 23.92 0.40 1.76
CA GLY A 268 24.87 -0.70 1.76
C GLY A 268 25.85 -0.50 0.60
N GLY A 269 27.10 -0.17 0.92
CA GLY A 269 28.18 -0.15 -0.06
C GLY A 269 28.72 -1.56 -0.30
N LEU A 270 28.98 -1.90 -1.56
CA LEU A 270 30.05 -2.83 -1.89
C LEU A 270 31.36 -2.04 -1.68
N SER A 271 32.07 -2.32 -0.58
CA SER A 271 33.51 -2.05 -0.51
C SER A 271 34.26 -3.22 -1.12
#